data_AF-A0AA89BJN5-F1
#
_entry.id   AF-A0AA89BJN5-F1
#
_cell.length_a   1.000
_cell.length_b   1.000
_cell.length_c   1.000
_cell.angle_alpha   90.00
_cell.angle_beta   90.00
_cell.angle_gamma   90.00
#
_symmetry.space_group_name_H-M   'P 1'
#
loop_
_entity.id
_entity.type
_entity.pdbx_description
1 polymer ?
#
loop_
_entity_poly.entity_id
_entity_poly.type
_entity_poly.pdbx_seq_one_letter_code
_entity_poly.pdbx_strand_id
1 'polypeptide(L)'
;MRWKKWAIQNSIQECLPARSLHVAIYLSCLVQQSKSPSPVIQAFYGIKWAHSVIRLKSRTDSDLVINVLEGAAKRRLSHSVQKKEPITPDLIDKMYDATFQEGNLYTQRTICACLLSYSGFLRVSELLSLKICDISFFTTHMSIFIEKSKTDIYRDGNCLRSGGASAAANFGIPDRLFKRHGRWKSETAKDGYIKDNLQERLSVSQNLGL
;
A
#
# COMPACT_ATOMS: atom_id res chain seq x y z
N MET A 1 20.53 -3.05 -10.69
CA MET A 1 20.01 -1.74 -10.22
C MET A 1 19.78 -0.81 -11.41
N ARG A 2 18.67 -0.06 -11.49
CA ARG A 2 18.36 0.84 -12.64
C ARG A 2 19.42 1.93 -12.81
N TRP A 3 19.93 2.48 -11.70
CA TRP A 3 21.09 3.39 -11.67
C TRP A 3 22.30 2.85 -12.42
N LYS A 4 22.76 1.62 -12.11
CA LYS A 4 23.93 1.01 -12.75
C LYS A 4 23.77 0.90 -14.27
N LYS A 5 22.57 0.53 -14.75
CA LYS A 5 22.29 0.45 -16.19
C LYS A 5 22.39 1.83 -16.85
N TRP A 6 21.78 2.85 -16.23
CA TRP A 6 21.84 4.22 -16.72
C TRP A 6 23.28 4.78 -16.71
N ALA A 7 24.05 4.50 -15.66
CA ALA A 7 25.44 4.94 -15.55
C ALA A 7 26.31 4.36 -16.68
N ILE A 8 26.20 3.06 -16.94
CA ILE A 8 26.93 2.39 -18.04
C ILE A 8 26.51 2.96 -19.41
N GLN A 9 25.22 3.21 -19.62
CA GLN A 9 24.71 3.81 -20.87
C GLN A 9 25.23 5.24 -21.11
N ASN A 10 25.57 5.96 -20.05
CA ASN A 10 26.12 7.32 -20.12
C ASN A 10 27.65 7.34 -19.90
N SER A 11 28.33 6.22 -20.18
CA SER A 11 29.79 6.09 -20.10
C SER A 11 30.40 6.38 -18.73
N ILE A 12 29.63 6.20 -17.65
CA ILE A 12 30.11 6.32 -16.26
C ILE A 12 30.68 4.96 -15.83
N GLN A 13 32.00 4.86 -15.78
CA GLN A 13 32.72 3.63 -15.40
C GLN A 13 32.53 3.29 -13.91
N GLU A 14 32.61 4.28 -13.02
CA GLU A 14 32.44 4.11 -11.58
C GLU A 14 30.97 4.31 -11.15
N CYS A 15 30.24 3.21 -11.01
CA CYS A 15 28.84 3.25 -10.58
C CYS A 15 28.67 3.52 -9.07
N LEU A 16 29.64 3.11 -8.25
CA LEU A 16 29.69 3.34 -6.80
C LEU A 16 31.15 3.60 -6.38
N PRO A 17 31.44 4.60 -5.53
CA PRO A 17 30.50 5.57 -4.95
C PRO A 17 29.93 6.52 -6.02
N ALA A 18 28.62 6.68 -6.04
CA ALA A 18 27.95 7.55 -6.99
C ALA A 18 28.27 9.02 -6.66
N ARG A 19 28.80 9.76 -7.64
CA ARG A 19 29.06 11.19 -7.51
C ARG A 19 27.74 11.97 -7.48
N SER A 20 27.65 13.00 -6.64
CA SER A 20 26.47 13.83 -6.46
C SER A 20 25.92 14.40 -7.79
N LEU A 21 26.80 14.88 -8.66
CA LEU A 21 26.42 15.41 -9.98
C LEU A 21 25.73 14.35 -10.85
N HIS A 22 26.31 13.15 -10.96
CA HIS A 22 25.74 12.07 -11.78
C HIS A 22 24.39 11.61 -11.23
N VAL A 23 24.25 11.52 -9.90
CA VAL A 23 22.98 11.18 -9.25
C VAL A 23 21.93 12.23 -9.56
N ALA A 24 22.25 13.52 -9.45
CA ALA A 24 21.30 14.57 -9.73
C ALA A 24 20.86 14.64 -11.19
N ILE A 25 21.78 14.42 -12.14
CA ILE A 25 21.44 14.31 -13.56
C ILE A 25 20.50 13.13 -13.76
N TYR A 26 20.82 11.96 -13.20
CA TYR A 26 19.95 10.78 -13.28
C TYR A 26 18.56 11.02 -12.71
N LEU A 27 18.47 11.60 -11.50
CA LEU A 27 17.18 11.92 -10.90
C LEU A 27 16.43 12.94 -11.75
N SER A 28 17.10 13.94 -12.33
CA SER A 28 16.47 14.93 -13.22
C SER A 28 15.89 14.27 -14.48
N CYS A 29 16.63 13.34 -15.10
CA CYS A 29 16.11 12.54 -16.21
C CYS A 29 14.89 11.71 -15.77
N LEU A 30 14.93 11.09 -14.59
CA LEU A 30 13.78 10.36 -14.06
C LEU A 30 12.58 11.28 -13.81
N VAL A 31 12.79 12.51 -13.33
CA VAL A 31 11.69 13.46 -13.14
C VAL A 31 11.06 13.85 -14.48
N GLN A 32 11.85 14.01 -15.55
CA GLN A 32 11.32 14.29 -16.89
C GLN A 32 10.49 13.13 -17.47
N GLN A 33 10.86 11.88 -17.14
CA GLN A 33 10.20 10.68 -17.65
C GLN A 33 9.04 10.20 -16.78
N SER A 34 8.95 10.64 -15.52
CA SER A 34 7.99 10.12 -14.54
C SER A 34 6.78 11.01 -14.41
N LYS A 35 5.59 10.40 -14.29
CA LYS A 35 4.33 11.11 -13.98
C LYS A 35 4.08 11.29 -12.48
N SER A 36 4.92 10.72 -11.63
CA SER A 36 4.78 10.73 -10.17
C SER A 36 6.15 10.82 -9.50
N PRO A 37 6.22 11.27 -8.23
CA PRO A 37 7.49 11.41 -7.52
C PRO A 37 8.07 10.05 -7.10
N SER A 38 7.25 8.99 -7.02
CA SER A 38 7.62 7.69 -6.45
C SER A 38 8.85 7.03 -7.10
N PRO A 39 8.99 6.94 -8.43
CA PRO A 39 10.17 6.35 -9.06
C PRO A 39 11.47 7.08 -8.73
N VAL A 40 11.41 8.41 -8.63
CA VAL A 40 12.56 9.27 -8.31
C VAL A 40 12.97 9.08 -6.86
N ILE A 41 12.00 9.08 -5.94
CA ILE A 41 12.21 8.83 -4.51
C ILE A 41 12.81 7.43 -4.28
N GLN A 42 12.28 6.40 -4.93
CA GLN A 42 12.80 5.03 -4.83
C GLN A 42 14.23 4.94 -5.37
N ALA A 43 14.54 5.61 -6.48
CA ALA A 43 15.88 5.66 -7.03
C ALA A 43 16.87 6.33 -6.07
N PHE A 44 16.50 7.48 -5.50
CA PHE A 44 17.30 8.20 -4.50
C PHE A 44 17.61 7.32 -3.28
N TYR A 45 16.59 6.76 -2.64
CA TYR A 45 16.79 5.92 -1.45
C TYR A 45 17.47 4.59 -1.77
N GLY A 46 17.24 4.02 -2.95
CA GLY A 46 17.97 2.85 -3.41
C GLY A 46 19.46 3.12 -3.52
N ILE A 47 19.86 4.24 -4.13
CA ILE A 47 21.27 4.65 -4.23
C ILE A 47 21.84 4.92 -2.83
N LYS A 48 21.10 5.62 -1.95
CA LYS A 48 21.53 5.88 -0.57
C LYS A 48 21.77 4.58 0.21
N TRP A 49 20.85 3.63 0.12
CA TRP A 49 20.99 2.29 0.71
C TRP A 49 22.17 1.51 0.14
N ALA A 50 22.40 1.56 -1.18
CA ALA A 50 23.56 0.89 -1.78
C ALA A 50 24.89 1.42 -1.23
N HIS A 51 24.99 2.71 -0.93
CA HIS A 51 26.17 3.28 -0.26
C HIS A 51 26.31 2.81 1.19
N SER A 52 25.20 2.70 1.94
CA SER A 52 25.26 2.25 3.33
C SER A 52 25.68 0.78 3.44
N VAL A 53 25.26 -0.07 2.49
CA VAL A 53 25.68 -1.49 2.43
C VAL A 53 27.19 -1.61 2.26
N ILE A 54 27.80 -0.77 1.43
CA ILE A 54 29.26 -0.75 1.23
C ILE A 54 30.00 0.11 2.26
N ARG A 55 29.31 0.54 3.33
CA ARG A 55 29.85 1.39 4.42
C ARG A 55 30.48 2.71 3.94
N LEU A 56 30.05 3.22 2.79
CA LEU A 56 30.48 4.53 2.29
C LEU A 56 29.47 5.60 2.68
N LYS A 57 29.96 6.79 3.04
CA LYS A 57 29.09 7.95 3.23
C LYS A 57 28.41 8.28 1.90
N SER A 58 27.09 8.28 1.90
CA SER A 58 26.33 8.54 0.67
C SER A 58 26.51 10.00 0.25
N ARG A 59 26.94 10.22 -0.99
CA ARG A 59 27.06 11.56 -1.58
C ARG A 59 25.71 12.10 -2.09
N THR A 60 24.61 11.37 -1.84
CA THR A 60 23.26 11.83 -2.15
C THR A 60 22.77 12.95 -1.23
N ASP A 61 23.45 13.18 -0.10
CA ASP A 61 23.10 14.21 0.87
C ASP A 61 23.60 15.62 0.47
N SER A 62 24.23 15.77 -0.69
CA SER A 62 24.58 17.09 -1.23
C SER A 62 23.33 17.92 -1.55
N ASP A 63 23.37 19.23 -1.30
CA ASP A 63 22.28 20.16 -1.58
C ASP A 63 21.74 20.06 -3.01
N LEU A 64 22.64 19.81 -3.98
CA LEU A 64 22.26 19.66 -5.38
C LEU A 64 21.28 18.50 -5.60
N VAL A 65 21.54 17.33 -5.01
CA VAL A 65 20.68 16.14 -5.12
C VAL A 65 19.39 16.33 -4.32
N ILE A 66 19.47 16.93 -3.13
CA ILE A 66 18.31 17.22 -2.28
C ILE A 66 17.38 18.21 -2.98
N ASN A 67 17.91 19.26 -3.61
CA ASN A 67 17.13 20.25 -4.35
C ASN A 67 16.39 19.63 -5.54
N VAL A 68 17.02 18.69 -6.26
CA VAL A 68 16.34 17.92 -7.32
C VAL A 68 15.23 17.05 -6.75
N LEU A 69 15.46 16.39 -5.61
CA LEU A 69 14.46 15.54 -4.96
C LEU A 69 13.26 16.34 -4.43
N GLU A 70 13.51 17.39 -3.64
CA GLU A 70 12.46 18.20 -3.02
C GLU A 70 11.75 19.09 -4.04
N GLY A 71 12.50 19.81 -4.87
CA GLY A 71 11.96 20.74 -5.85
C GLY A 71 11.37 20.04 -7.07
N ALA A 72 12.20 19.31 -7.81
CA ALA A 72 11.79 18.75 -9.08
C ALA A 72 10.95 17.48 -8.93
N ALA A 73 11.26 16.59 -7.99
CA ALA A 73 10.47 15.37 -7.81
C ALA A 73 9.20 15.65 -6.99
N LYS A 74 9.33 16.06 -5.73
CA LYS A 74 8.17 16.13 -4.82
C LYS A 74 7.21 17.27 -5.12
N ARG A 75 7.68 18.47 -5.48
CA ARG A 75 6.77 19.60 -5.78
C ARG A 75 6.23 19.53 -7.21
N ARG A 76 7.10 19.41 -8.22
CA ARG A 76 6.66 19.47 -9.63
C ARG A 76 5.82 18.27 -10.07
N LEU A 77 6.11 17.06 -9.57
CA LEU A 77 5.33 15.86 -9.88
C LEU A 77 4.22 15.58 -8.86
N SER A 78 3.99 16.52 -7.93
CA SER A 78 2.89 16.41 -6.98
C SER A 78 1.56 16.36 -7.73
N HIS A 79 0.72 15.42 -7.34
CA HIS A 79 -0.63 15.31 -7.86
C HIS A 79 -1.54 14.83 -6.73
N SER A 80 -2.82 15.22 -6.82
CA SER A 80 -3.83 14.74 -5.89
C SER A 80 -3.95 13.22 -5.99
N VAL A 81 -3.88 12.54 -4.85
CA VAL A 81 -4.03 11.08 -4.79
C VAL A 81 -5.52 10.74 -4.95
N GLN A 82 -5.87 10.30 -6.15
CA GLN A 82 -7.22 9.80 -6.44
C GLN A 82 -7.36 8.38 -5.89
N LYS A 83 -8.01 8.25 -4.73
CA LYS A 83 -8.31 6.95 -4.12
C LYS A 83 -9.41 6.25 -4.92
N LYS A 84 -9.22 4.97 -5.28
CA LYS A 84 -10.29 4.14 -5.83
C LYS A 84 -11.45 4.02 -4.84
N GLU A 85 -12.67 3.85 -5.34
CA GLU A 85 -13.82 3.60 -4.47
C GLU A 85 -13.67 2.24 -3.75
N PRO A 86 -14.02 2.17 -2.46
CA PRO A 86 -14.00 0.93 -1.72
C PRO A 86 -15.07 -0.01 -2.26
N ILE A 87 -14.78 -1.31 -2.18
CA ILE A 87 -15.78 -2.34 -2.47
C ILE A 87 -16.84 -2.34 -1.36
N THR A 88 -18.12 -2.30 -1.75
CA THR A 88 -19.26 -2.36 -0.81
C THR A 88 -19.79 -3.79 -0.72
N PRO A 89 -20.50 -4.15 0.37
CA PRO A 89 -21.19 -5.44 0.48
C PRO A 89 -22.13 -5.69 -0.71
N ASP A 90 -22.93 -4.69 -1.10
CA ASP A 90 -23.86 -4.80 -2.24
C ASP A 90 -23.14 -5.11 -3.56
N LEU A 91 -21.90 -4.63 -3.73
CA LEU A 91 -21.13 -4.95 -4.93
C LEU A 91 -20.63 -6.40 -4.90
N ILE A 92 -20.33 -6.93 -3.71
CA ILE A 92 -19.96 -8.34 -3.54
C ILE A 92 -21.16 -9.25 -3.82
N ASP A 93 -22.35 -8.87 -3.37
CA ASP A 93 -23.59 -9.62 -3.66
C ASP A 93 -23.85 -9.64 -5.17
N LYS A 94 -23.72 -8.49 -5.86
CA LYS A 94 -23.82 -8.44 -7.33
C LYS A 94 -22.75 -9.28 -8.03
N MET A 95 -21.52 -9.33 -7.50
CA MET A 95 -20.47 -10.18 -8.02
C MET A 95 -20.80 -11.67 -7.84
N TYR A 96 -21.40 -12.03 -6.71
CA TYR A 96 -21.89 -13.38 -6.45
C TYR A 96 -22.97 -13.75 -7.47
N ASP A 97 -24.03 -12.95 -7.59
CA ASP A 97 -25.16 -13.23 -8.48
C ASP A 97 -24.73 -13.35 -9.96
N ALA A 98 -23.77 -12.54 -10.39
CA ALA A 98 -23.30 -12.54 -11.77
C ALA A 98 -22.32 -13.68 -12.10
N THR A 99 -21.61 -14.21 -11.10
CA THR A 99 -20.46 -15.11 -11.33
C THR A 99 -20.70 -16.52 -10.78
N PHE A 100 -21.56 -16.67 -9.78
CA PHE A 100 -21.81 -17.94 -9.12
C PHE A 100 -22.48 -18.92 -10.08
N GLN A 101 -21.91 -20.11 -10.16
CA GLN A 101 -22.47 -21.22 -10.92
C GLN A 101 -22.31 -22.47 -10.06
N GLU A 102 -23.40 -23.18 -9.85
CA GLU A 102 -23.39 -24.43 -9.11
C GLU A 102 -22.50 -25.47 -9.82
N GLY A 103 -21.66 -26.17 -9.06
CA GLY A 103 -20.70 -27.15 -9.60
C GLY A 103 -19.43 -26.57 -10.23
N ASN A 104 -19.32 -25.26 -10.43
CA ASN A 104 -18.11 -24.64 -10.98
C ASN A 104 -17.13 -24.22 -9.88
N LEU A 105 -16.14 -25.07 -9.62
CA LEU A 105 -15.12 -24.82 -8.59
C LEU A 105 -14.30 -23.55 -8.82
N TYR A 106 -14.10 -23.12 -10.06
CA TYR A 106 -13.32 -21.92 -10.36
C TYR A 106 -14.05 -20.66 -9.89
N THR A 107 -15.34 -20.55 -10.19
CA THR A 107 -16.15 -19.38 -9.79
C THR A 107 -16.37 -19.39 -8.28
N GLN A 108 -16.69 -20.54 -7.69
CA GLN A 108 -16.82 -20.70 -6.23
C GLN A 108 -15.55 -20.31 -5.48
N ARG A 109 -14.38 -20.78 -5.94
CA ARG A 109 -13.07 -20.40 -5.36
C ARG A 109 -12.83 -18.89 -5.46
N THR A 110 -13.16 -18.29 -6.60
CA THR A 110 -12.93 -16.85 -6.84
C THR A 110 -13.80 -15.99 -5.93
N ILE A 111 -15.07 -16.32 -5.81
CA ILE A 111 -16.01 -15.64 -4.89
C ILE A 111 -15.55 -15.82 -3.45
N CYS A 112 -15.20 -17.04 -3.04
CA CYS A 112 -14.67 -17.31 -1.70
C CYS A 112 -13.41 -16.47 -1.42
N ALA A 113 -12.48 -16.39 -2.36
CA ALA A 113 -11.28 -15.56 -2.25
C ALA A 113 -11.62 -14.07 -2.07
N CYS A 114 -12.60 -13.55 -2.81
CA CYS A 114 -13.08 -12.17 -2.67
C CYS A 114 -13.71 -11.93 -1.28
N LEU A 115 -14.59 -12.82 -0.84
CA LEU A 115 -15.26 -12.75 0.47
C LEU A 115 -14.26 -12.82 1.63
N LEU A 116 -13.34 -13.78 1.58
CA LEU A 116 -12.26 -13.93 2.56
C LEU A 116 -11.36 -12.70 2.60
N SER A 117 -11.01 -12.14 1.44
CA SER A 117 -10.16 -10.95 1.39
C SER A 117 -10.87 -9.71 1.94
N TYR A 118 -12.14 -9.53 1.58
CA TYR A 118 -12.97 -8.44 2.05
C TYR A 118 -13.16 -8.48 3.56
N SER A 119 -13.54 -9.66 4.06
CA SER A 119 -13.75 -9.88 5.49
C SER A 119 -12.45 -9.81 6.29
N GLY A 120 -11.40 -10.52 5.89
CA GLY A 120 -10.17 -10.62 6.67
C GLY A 120 -9.23 -9.41 6.56
N PHE A 121 -9.54 -8.38 5.77
CA PHE A 121 -8.55 -7.36 5.38
C PHE A 121 -7.24 -7.97 4.87
N LEU A 122 -7.37 -9.03 4.09
CA LEU A 122 -6.23 -9.79 3.62
C LEU A 122 -5.56 -9.04 2.49
N ARG A 123 -4.23 -8.98 2.55
CA ARG A 123 -3.43 -8.68 1.35
C ARG A 123 -3.46 -9.90 0.44
N VAL A 124 -3.32 -9.70 -0.87
CA VAL A 124 -3.25 -10.79 -1.85
C VAL A 124 -2.16 -11.81 -1.47
N SER A 125 -0.99 -11.35 -1.02
CA SER A 125 0.07 -12.24 -0.56
C SER A 125 -0.32 -13.09 0.64
N GLU A 126 -1.14 -12.57 1.56
CA GLU A 126 -1.61 -13.29 2.74
C GLU A 126 -2.64 -14.34 2.32
N LEU A 127 -3.61 -13.95 1.48
CA LEU A 127 -4.63 -14.85 0.92
C LEU A 127 -4.00 -16.04 0.19
N LEU A 128 -3.01 -15.79 -0.67
CA LEU A 128 -2.31 -16.83 -1.43
C LEU A 128 -1.45 -17.75 -0.55
N SER A 129 -1.14 -17.34 0.68
CA SER A 129 -0.34 -18.12 1.63
C SER A 129 -1.18 -18.99 2.57
N LEU A 130 -2.50 -18.78 2.60
CA LEU A 130 -3.40 -19.47 3.54
C LEU A 130 -3.44 -20.97 3.28
N LYS A 131 -3.36 -21.73 4.37
CA LYS A 131 -3.53 -23.19 4.38
C LYS A 131 -4.83 -23.54 5.09
N ILE A 132 -5.31 -24.76 4.86
CA ILE A 132 -6.53 -25.27 5.51
C ILE A 132 -6.36 -25.30 7.04
N CYS A 133 -5.17 -25.66 7.53
CA CYS A 133 -4.86 -25.70 8.96
C CYS A 133 -4.90 -24.32 9.65
N ASP A 134 -4.85 -23.23 8.89
CA ASP A 134 -4.90 -21.87 9.42
C ASP A 134 -6.34 -21.43 9.71
N ILE A 135 -7.34 -22.20 9.27
CA ILE A 135 -8.76 -21.87 9.36
C ILE A 135 -9.40 -22.71 10.46
N SER A 136 -10.07 -22.05 11.40
CA SER A 136 -10.83 -22.69 12.47
C SER A 136 -12.25 -22.14 12.49
N PHE A 137 -13.23 -23.04 12.51
CA PHE A 137 -14.64 -22.68 12.59
C PHE A 137 -15.13 -22.83 14.03
N PHE A 138 -15.74 -21.76 14.55
CA PHE A 138 -16.41 -21.74 15.83
C PHE A 138 -17.91 -21.49 15.63
N THR A 139 -18.70 -21.69 16.67
CA THR A 139 -20.17 -21.50 16.63
C THR A 139 -20.58 -20.08 16.27
N THR A 140 -19.77 -19.09 16.64
CA THR A 140 -20.09 -17.66 16.45
C THR A 140 -19.31 -17.01 15.31
N HIS A 141 -18.18 -17.59 14.89
CA HIS A 141 -17.29 -16.97 13.93
C HIS A 141 -16.30 -17.98 13.33
N MET A 142 -15.69 -17.58 12.22
CA MET A 142 -14.50 -18.22 11.68
C MET A 142 -13.26 -17.42 12.11
N SER A 143 -12.20 -18.11 12.49
CA SER A 143 -10.88 -17.53 12.75
C SER A 143 -9.91 -17.96 11.66
N ILE A 144 -9.10 -17.02 11.20
CA ILE A 144 -8.02 -17.28 10.24
C ILE A 144 -6.70 -16.84 10.89
N PHE A 145 -5.76 -17.76 11.01
CA PHE A 145 -4.40 -17.48 11.44
C PHE A 145 -3.56 -17.00 10.24
N ILE A 146 -2.80 -15.92 10.43
CA ILE A 146 -1.83 -15.45 9.45
C ILE A 146 -0.44 -15.66 10.01
N GLU A 147 0.28 -16.61 9.43
CA GLU A 147 1.68 -16.90 9.76
C GLU A 147 2.62 -15.75 9.40
N LYS A 148 2.36 -15.05 8.29
CA LYS A 148 3.25 -13.99 7.77
C LYS A 148 2.49 -12.82 7.17
N SER A 149 2.85 -11.61 7.59
CA SER A 149 2.36 -10.36 7.00
C SER A 149 3.51 -9.38 6.76
N LYS A 150 3.35 -8.45 5.81
CA LYS A 150 4.35 -7.39 5.54
C LYS A 150 4.69 -6.56 6.78
N THR A 151 3.70 -6.31 7.63
CA THR A 151 3.83 -5.48 8.84
C THR A 151 4.23 -6.26 10.08
N ASP A 152 4.31 -7.59 9.96
CA ASP A 152 4.73 -8.50 11.01
C ASP A 152 6.24 -8.80 10.88
N ILE A 153 7.04 -7.88 11.41
CA ILE A 153 8.50 -7.93 11.32
C ILE A 153 9.06 -9.09 12.15
N TYR A 154 8.41 -9.43 13.28
CA TYR A 154 8.87 -10.44 14.23
C TYR A 154 8.28 -11.83 13.97
N ARG A 155 7.27 -11.94 13.09
CA ARG A 155 6.55 -13.19 12.77
C ARG A 155 5.80 -13.77 13.96
N ASP A 156 5.20 -12.90 14.77
CA ASP A 156 4.41 -13.32 15.92
C ASP A 156 3.08 -13.96 15.50
N GLY A 157 2.68 -13.76 14.24
CA GLY A 157 1.42 -14.24 13.69
C GLY A 157 0.23 -13.46 14.25
N ASN A 158 -0.89 -13.45 13.54
CA ASN A 158 -2.12 -12.78 14.01
C ASN A 158 -3.37 -13.52 13.55
N CYS A 159 -4.34 -13.67 14.46
CA CYS A 159 -5.68 -14.17 14.12
C CYS A 159 -6.61 -13.02 13.75
N LEU A 160 -7.39 -13.23 12.69
CA LEU A 160 -8.34 -12.25 12.17
C LEU A 160 -9.80 -12.57 12.50
N ARG A 161 -10.64 -11.54 12.41
CA ARG A 161 -12.10 -11.63 12.33
C ARG A 161 -12.57 -11.04 11.00
N SER A 162 -13.85 -10.83 10.73
CA SER A 162 -14.34 -10.38 9.41
C SER A 162 -14.87 -8.93 9.44
N GLY A 163 -14.54 -8.06 8.47
CA GLY A 163 -15.15 -6.74 8.23
C GLY A 163 -14.44 -5.94 7.13
N GLY A 164 -15.15 -5.05 6.43
CA GLY A 164 -14.71 -4.06 5.41
C GLY A 164 -14.23 -2.73 6.03
N ALA A 165 -13.21 -2.01 5.54
CA ALA A 165 -12.56 -0.91 6.30
C ALA A 165 -13.39 0.38 6.31
N SER A 166 -13.73 0.85 5.12
CA SER A 166 -14.65 1.98 4.97
C SER A 166 -16.06 1.62 5.45
N ALA A 167 -16.49 0.37 5.25
CA ALA A 167 -17.76 -0.11 5.77
C ALA A 167 -17.79 -0.06 7.31
N ALA A 168 -16.75 -0.56 7.99
CA ALA A 168 -16.64 -0.53 9.45
C ALA A 168 -16.68 0.89 10.00
N ALA A 169 -15.95 1.83 9.38
CA ALA A 169 -15.96 3.23 9.77
C ALA A 169 -17.37 3.84 9.62
N ASN A 170 -18.01 3.66 8.46
CA ASN A 170 -19.35 4.20 8.18
C ASN A 170 -20.46 3.53 9.02
N PHE A 171 -20.24 2.32 9.53
CA PHE A 171 -21.16 1.66 10.48
C PHE A 171 -20.95 2.11 11.94
N GLY A 172 -20.07 3.09 12.18
CA GLY A 172 -19.78 3.59 13.53
C GLY A 172 -19.03 2.59 14.41
N ILE A 173 -18.35 1.61 13.82
CA ILE A 173 -17.50 0.70 14.60
C ILE A 173 -16.35 1.53 15.19
N PRO A 174 -16.06 1.44 16.50
CA PRO A 174 -14.96 2.19 17.10
C PRO A 174 -13.62 1.98 16.38
N ASP A 175 -12.92 3.08 16.08
CA ASP A 175 -11.63 3.12 15.36
C ASP A 175 -10.62 2.09 15.85
N ARG A 176 -10.52 1.92 17.17
CA ARG A 176 -9.61 0.95 17.79
C ARG A 176 -9.86 -0.47 17.29
N LEU A 177 -11.12 -0.86 17.09
CA LEU A 177 -11.51 -2.22 16.75
C LEU A 177 -11.12 -2.55 15.31
N PHE A 178 -11.50 -1.72 14.34
CA PHE A 178 -11.15 -1.98 12.95
C PHE A 178 -9.70 -1.60 12.63
N LYS A 179 -9.05 -0.72 13.41
CA LYS A 179 -7.59 -0.52 13.35
C LYS A 179 -6.82 -1.78 13.75
N ARG A 180 -7.23 -2.41 14.86
CA ARG A 180 -6.69 -3.70 15.30
C ARG A 180 -6.96 -4.78 14.25
N HIS A 181 -8.17 -4.80 13.70
CA HIS A 181 -8.57 -5.73 12.64
C HIS A 181 -7.71 -5.57 11.37
N GLY A 182 -7.46 -4.32 10.94
CA GLY A 182 -6.60 -3.97 9.79
C GLY A 182 -5.10 -4.09 10.04
N ARG A 183 -4.70 -4.41 11.27
CA ARG A 183 -3.29 -4.55 11.70
C ARG A 183 -2.47 -3.29 11.40
N TRP A 184 -3.09 -2.12 11.49
CA TRP A 184 -2.41 -0.84 11.27
C TRP A 184 -1.75 -0.34 12.55
N LYS A 185 -0.48 0.05 12.45
CA LYS A 185 0.28 0.60 13.58
C LYS A 185 -0.04 2.09 13.81
N SER A 186 -0.20 2.88 12.75
CA SER A 186 -0.49 4.32 12.81
C SER A 186 -1.93 4.66 12.39
N GLU A 187 -2.45 5.77 12.91
CA GLU A 187 -3.74 6.34 12.45
C GLU A 187 -3.67 6.71 10.97
N THR A 188 -2.57 7.35 10.53
CA THR A 188 -2.35 7.71 9.13
C THR A 188 -2.47 6.53 8.16
N ALA A 189 -2.02 5.34 8.57
CA ALA A 189 -2.16 4.13 7.76
C ALA A 189 -3.62 3.67 7.68
N LYS A 190 -4.36 3.74 8.79
CA LYS A 190 -5.80 3.41 8.89
C LYS A 190 -6.64 4.41 8.07
N ASP A 191 -6.49 5.71 8.33
CA ASP A 191 -7.21 6.80 7.66
C ASP A 191 -6.93 6.83 6.14
N GLY A 192 -5.77 6.32 5.72
CA GLY A 192 -5.45 6.11 4.32
C GLY A 192 -6.47 5.24 3.57
N TYR A 193 -7.10 4.26 4.24
CA TYR A 193 -8.08 3.33 3.65
C TYR A 193 -9.54 3.75 3.85
N ILE A 194 -9.82 4.71 4.73
CA ILE A 194 -11.19 5.15 5.00
C ILE A 194 -11.62 6.17 3.94
N LYS A 195 -12.89 6.04 3.54
CA LYS A 195 -13.64 7.05 2.80
C LYS A 195 -14.97 7.23 3.52
N ASP A 196 -15.12 8.39 4.13
CA ASP A 196 -16.35 8.77 4.83
C ASP A 196 -17.46 8.98 3.81
N ASN A 197 -18.68 8.64 4.20
CA ASN A 197 -19.84 8.84 3.35
C ASN A 197 -20.09 10.34 3.10
N LEU A 198 -20.76 10.67 1.98
CA LEU A 198 -21.00 12.07 1.61
C LEU A 198 -21.83 12.82 2.65
N GLN A 199 -22.79 12.13 3.28
CA GLN A 199 -23.71 12.72 4.25
C GLN A 199 -22.99 13.18 5.53
N GLU A 200 -22.06 12.38 6.06
CA GLU A 200 -21.20 12.71 7.19
C GLU A 200 -20.27 13.87 6.86
N ARG A 201 -19.71 13.90 5.64
CA ARG A 201 -18.88 15.03 5.21
C ARG A 201 -19.67 16.33 5.12
N LEU A 202 -20.93 16.26 4.67
CA LEU A 202 -21.82 17.42 4.60
C LEU A 202 -22.35 17.83 5.97
N SER A 203 -22.40 16.91 6.94
CA SER A 203 -22.92 17.20 8.29
C SER A 203 -22.17 18.35 8.97
N VAL A 204 -20.86 18.50 8.70
CA VAL A 204 -20.07 19.61 9.23
C VAL A 204 -20.60 20.94 8.72
N SER A 205 -20.77 21.09 7.40
CA SER A 205 -21.32 22.31 6.80
C SER A 205 -22.76 22.56 7.23
N GLN A 206 -23.58 21.51 7.26
CA GLN A 206 -24.99 21.59 7.67
C GLN A 206 -25.14 22.04 9.13
N ASN A 207 -24.32 21.51 10.05
CA ASN A 207 -24.34 21.91 11.45
C ASN A 207 -23.76 23.32 11.68
N LEU A 208 -22.93 23.81 10.76
CA LEU A 208 -22.42 25.19 10.77
C LEU A 208 -23.38 26.19 10.11
N GLY A 209 -24.49 25.72 9.51
CA GLY A 209 -25.47 26.58 8.83
C GLY A 209 -24.95 27.20 7.52
N LEU A 210 -23.99 26.55 6.87
CA LEU A 210 -23.39 26.95 5.59
C LEU A 210 -24.07 26.28 4.38
#